data_AF-A0A161YLZ1-F1
#
_entry.id   AF-A0A161YLZ1-F1
#
_cell.length_a   1.000
_cell.length_b   1.000
_cell.length_c   1.000
_cell.angle_alpha   90.00
_cell.angle_beta   90.00
_cell.angle_gamma   90.00
#
_symmetry.space_group_name_H-M   'P 1'
#
loop_
_entity.id
_entity.type
_entity.pdbx_description
1 polymer ?
#
loop_
_entity_poly.entity_id
_entity_poly.type
_entity_poly.pdbx_seq_one_letter_code
_entity_poly.pdbx_strand_id
1 'polypeptide(L)' 'MEELEKTLKDNPNAKFIYTIPDYHNPTGRTMSLDRRKKLVELANRYDMVIIENNPSFQMEITIIPIKAITKL' A
#
# COMPACT_ATOMS: atom_id res chain seq x y z
N MET A 1 7.13 -8.75 -4.96
CA MET A 1 7.68 -7.46 -4.51
C MET A 1 8.79 -7.02 -5.43
N GLU A 2 9.67 -7.94 -5.84
CA GLU A 2 10.65 -7.71 -6.89
C GLU A 2 10.02 -7.11 -8.17
N GLU A 3 8.93 -7.67 -8.66
CA GLU A 3 8.24 -7.14 -9.85
C GLU A 3 7.68 -5.72 -9.65
N LEU A 4 7.19 -5.41 -8.43
CA LEU A 4 6.73 -4.06 -8.11
C LEU A 4 7.90 -3.08 -8.11
N GLU A 5 9.03 -3.45 -7.49
CA GLU A 5 10.22 -2.63 -7.49
C GLU A 5 10.77 -2.38 -8.89
N LYS A 6 10.79 -3.41 -9.74
CA LYS A 6 11.14 -3.27 -11.16
C LYS A 6 10.19 -2.29 -11.87
N THR A 7 8.89 -2.45 -11.67
CA THR A 7 7.87 -1.57 -12.26
C THR A 7 8.07 -0.11 -11.84
N LEU A 8 8.38 0.16 -10.58
CA LEU A 8 8.63 1.52 -10.09
C LEU A 8 9.88 2.15 -10.71
N LYS A 9 10.96 1.36 -10.89
CA LYS A 9 12.17 1.82 -11.61
C LYS A 9 11.91 2.17 -13.06
N ASP A 10 11.13 1.33 -13.75
CA ASP A 10 10.84 1.48 -15.18
C ASP A 10 9.82 2.60 -15.45
N ASN A 11 9.09 3.06 -14.43
CA ASN A 11 8.03 4.07 -14.55
C ASN A 11 8.23 5.23 -13.56
N PRO A 12 9.28 6.06 -13.73
CA PRO A 12 9.61 7.14 -12.78
C PRO A 12 8.53 8.23 -12.67
N ASN A 13 7.60 8.29 -13.63
CA ASN A 13 6.50 9.25 -13.66
C ASN A 13 5.20 8.71 -13.02
N ALA A 14 5.19 7.47 -12.53
CA ALA A 14 4.07 6.94 -11.77
C ALA A 14 3.69 7.88 -10.63
N LYS A 15 2.39 7.96 -10.31
CA LYS A 15 1.87 8.95 -9.35
C LYS A 15 1.51 8.35 -7.99
N PHE A 16 1.11 7.10 -7.99
CA PHE A 16 0.71 6.37 -6.79
C PHE A 16 0.70 4.87 -7.08
N ILE A 17 0.70 4.09 -6.01
CA ILE A 17 0.43 2.66 -6.02
C ILE A 17 -1.00 2.46 -5.54
N TYR A 18 -1.84 1.80 -6.34
CA TYR A 18 -3.18 1.40 -5.91
C TYR A 18 -3.19 -0.08 -5.53
N THR A 19 -3.80 -0.43 -4.40
CA THR A 19 -3.90 -1.83 -3.96
C THR A 19 -5.16 -2.13 -3.17
N ILE A 20 -5.65 -3.37 -3.26
CA ILE A 20 -6.67 -3.94 -2.39
C ILE A 20 -5.94 -4.99 -1.53
N PRO A 21 -5.44 -4.61 -0.34
CA PRO A 21 -4.52 -5.48 0.40
C PRO A 21 -5.26 -6.57 1.19
N ASP A 22 -6.57 -6.43 1.40
CA ASP A 22 -7.46 -7.39 2.05
C ASP A 22 -8.50 -7.91 1.07
N TYR A 23 -8.67 -9.24 1.01
CA TYR A 23 -9.70 -9.90 0.20
C TYR A 23 -9.76 -9.39 -1.26
N HIS A 24 -8.59 -9.30 -1.91
CA HIS A 24 -8.42 -8.67 -3.21
C HIS A 24 -9.40 -9.19 -4.25
N ASN A 25 -10.35 -8.37 -4.70
CA ASN A 25 -11.25 -8.72 -5.82
C ASN A 25 -10.46 -8.74 -7.15
N PRO A 26 -10.47 -9.81 -7.98
CA PRO A 26 -11.29 -11.04 -7.90
C PRO A 26 -10.60 -12.25 -7.26
N THR A 27 -9.33 -12.12 -6.85
CA THR A 27 -8.50 -13.25 -6.40
C THR A 27 -8.77 -13.74 -4.97
N GLY A 28 -9.47 -12.97 -4.15
CA GLY A 28 -9.73 -13.23 -2.73
C GLY A 28 -8.48 -13.19 -1.84
N ARG A 29 -7.31 -12.79 -2.35
CA ARG A 29 -6.04 -12.85 -1.60
C ARG A 29 -5.92 -11.70 -0.61
N THR A 30 -5.35 -12.00 0.55
CA THR A 30 -4.94 -11.00 1.55
C THR A 30 -3.41 -10.93 1.63
N MET A 31 -2.87 -9.71 1.64
CA MET A 31 -1.44 -9.47 1.79
C MET A 31 -1.00 -9.72 3.24
N SER A 32 0.06 -10.52 3.41
CA SER A 32 0.71 -10.69 4.72
C SER A 32 1.28 -9.36 5.23
N LEU A 33 1.46 -9.26 6.55
CA LEU A 33 2.07 -8.09 7.18
C LEU A 33 3.46 -7.76 6.60
N ASP A 34 4.29 -8.78 6.36
CA ASP A 34 5.63 -8.56 5.79
C ASP A 34 5.58 -8.00 4.37
N ARG A 35 4.60 -8.43 3.56
CA ARG A 35 4.38 -7.84 2.24
C ARG A 35 3.90 -6.40 2.35
N ARG A 36 3.06 -6.06 3.32
CA ARG A 36 2.63 -4.66 3.56
C ARG A 36 3.81 -3.78 3.99
N LYS A 37 4.66 -4.27 4.90
CA LYS A 37 5.90 -3.58 5.29
C LYS A 37 6.80 -3.33 4.08
N LYS A 38 6.96 -4.34 3.21
CA LYS A 38 7.78 -4.19 2.00
C LYS A 38 7.17 -3.22 1.00
N LEU A 39 5.84 -3.20 0.86
CA LEU A 39 5.13 -2.23 0.03
C LEU A 39 5.42 -0.79 0.51
N VAL A 40 5.32 -0.55 1.82
CA VAL A 40 5.64 0.76 2.44
C VAL A 40 7.11 1.13 2.26
N GLU A 41 8.04 0.19 2.44
CA GLU A 41 9.47 0.42 2.20
C GLU A 41 9.74 0.86 0.76
N LEU A 42 9.13 0.20 -0.22
CA LEU A 42 9.27 0.56 -1.64
C LEU A 42 8.60 1.90 -1.94
N ALA A 43 7.40 2.15 -1.42
CA ALA A 43 6.72 3.43 -1.62
C ALA A 43 7.56 4.60 -1.10
N ASN A 44 8.16 4.47 0.09
CA ASN A 44 9.07 5.47 0.64
C ASN A 44 10.35 5.63 -0.21
N ARG A 45 10.93 4.52 -0.70
CA ARG A 45 12.15 4.55 -1.51
C ARG A 45 11.95 5.31 -2.83
N TYR A 46 10.79 5.16 -3.46
CA TYR A 46 10.48 5.72 -4.77
C TYR A 46 9.56 6.96 -4.70
N ASP A 47 9.38 7.55 -3.52
CA ASP A 47 8.54 8.73 -3.28
C ASP A 47 7.10 8.59 -3.84
N MET A 48 6.48 7.44 -3.58
CA MET A 48 5.14 7.10 -4.05
C MET A 48 4.11 7.15 -2.94
N VAL A 49 2.92 7.66 -3.25
CA VAL A 49 1.73 7.53 -2.39
C VAL A 49 1.10 6.16 -2.59
N ILE A 50 0.66 5.50 -1.51
CA ILE A 50 -0.16 4.28 -1.58
C ILE A 50 -1.63 4.66 -1.37
N ILE A 51 -2.50 4.25 -2.29
CA ILE A 51 -3.96 4.32 -2.15
C ILE A 51 -4.46 2.90 -1.89
N GLU A 52 -4.91 2.65 -0.66
CA GLU A 52 -5.52 1.38 -0.30
C GLU A 52 -7.04 1.45 -0.50
N ASN A 53 -7.58 0.49 -1.24
CA ASN A 53 -9.01 0.21 -1.27
C ASN A 53 -9.25 -0.99 -0.37
N ASN A 54 -9.65 -0.72 0.87
CA ASN A 54 -9.96 -1.73 1.87
C ASN A 54 -11.45 -1.66 2.23
N PRO A 55 -12.32 -2.36 1.48
CA PRO A 55 -13.76 -2.33 1.76
C PRO A 55 -14.10 -3.02 3.09
N SER A 56 -13.24 -3.93 3.55
CA SER A 56 -13.46 -4.76 4.74
C SER A 56 -13.24 -4.03 6.07
N PHE A 57 -12.71 -2.80 6.05
CA PHE A 57 -12.58 -1.98 7.26
C PHE A 57 -13.94 -1.55 7.85
N GLN A 58 -15.05 -1.67 7.11
CA GLN A 58 -16.38 -1.27 7.58
C GLN A 58 -17.14 -2.32 8.43
N MET A 59 -16.58 -3.51 8.69
CA MET A 59 -17.21 -4.48 9.61
C MET A 59 -16.63 -4.50 11.03
N GLU A 60 -15.50 -3.83 11.28
CA GLU A 60 -15.02 -3.55 12.64
C GLU A 60 -14.57 -2.09 12.73
N ILE A 61 -15.44 -1.23 13.28
CA ILE A 61 -15.08 0.15 13.59
C ILE A 61 -14.05 0.14 14.73
N THR A 62 -12.79 0.38 14.41
CA THR A 62 -11.80 0.89 15.38
C THR A 62 -11.05 2.05 14.74
N ILE A 63 -11.44 3.27 15.09
CA ILE A 63 -10.74 4.50 14.68
C ILE A 63 -9.60 4.73 15.68
N ILE A 64 -8.35 4.44 15.27
CA ILE A 64 -7.17 4.97 15.95
C ILE A 64 -6.57 6.04 15.02
N PRO A 65 -6.62 7.34 15.38
CA PRO A 65 -6.00 8.36 14.55
C PRO A 65 -4.48 8.17 14.56
N ILE A 66 -3.90 7.83 13.41
CA ILE A 66 -2.45 7.85 13.22
C ILE A 66 -2.05 9.30 12.95
N LYS A 67 -1.23 9.84 13.86
CA LYS A 67 -0.66 11.18 13.79
C LYS A 67 0.15 11.33 12.51
N ALA A 68 -0.14 12.37 11.72
CA ALA A 68 0.71 12.75 10.60
C ALA A 68 2.11 13.07 11.11
N ILE A 69 3.12 12.30 10.67
CA ILE A 69 4.51 12.72 10.80
C ILE A 69 4.80 13.61 9.59
N THR A 70 4.55 14.90 9.74
CA THR A 70 5.18 15.94 8.93
C THR A 70 6.67 15.95 9.28
N LYS A 71 7.53 15.74 8.29
CA LYS A 71 8.98 15.92 8.45
C LYS A 71 9.31 17.39 8.20
N LEU A 72 10.05 17.97 9.15
CA LEU A 72 10.74 19.25 9.08
C LEU A 72 11.74 19.28 7.93
#